data_AF-A0A7J8LG46-F1
#
_entry.id   AF-A0A7J8LG46-F1
#
_cell.length_a   1.000
_cell.length_b   1.000
_cell.length_c   1.000
_cell.angle_alpha   90.00
_cell.angle_beta   90.00
_cell.angle_gamma   90.00
#
_symmetry.space_group_name_H-M   'P 1'
#
loop_
_entity.id
_entity.type
_entity.pdbx_description
1 polymer ?
#
loop_
_entity_poly.entity_id
_entity_poly.type
_entity_poly.pdbx_seq_one_letter_code
_entity_poly.pdbx_strand_id
1 'polypeptide(L)'
;MEMEKQFKVFVYKEGDPPVFHDGPCKSIYSMEGNFIYQMDVNTKFRTNDPEKAHVFYLPFSVAKMVKFVYLRDSRDFGPIRRTVIDYVNVVSEKYPYWNRSLGADHFMLACHDWGPEASFSNPYLGKNSIRALCNANTSEKFNPVKDVSIPEMNLQTDKLTGLIGGPSASRRPILAFFAGGVHGPIRPILLEHWEGKDDEIKVHKYLPKGINYYEMMRSSKYCLCPSGYEVASPRIVEALYNGCVPVLISKSYVPPFSDVLRWKSFSVVVSVEDIPRLKEILMKISSRQYIRMQRRVLQVRRHFEFHSPPKRFDVFHMILHSIWLRRLNVRVGDVSKRSFWGFSYTNPYSKTIKEGFSNEIPIKNNSISSSSSSSSSSSSSVAQQQQLLHVQYTLNDDRPLKHRRRKWYWSDLDRLERGLQRARAAIKEAMNGSRLKDPDYSPDGLIYWNAKVFH
;
A
#
# COMPACT_ATOMS: atom_id res chain seq x y z
N MET A 1 9.04 -14.02 2.01
CA MET A 1 8.13 -15.18 2.12
C MET A 1 7.62 -15.27 3.53
N GLU A 2 8.46 -15.11 4.56
CA GLU A 2 8.06 -15.26 5.96
C GLU A 2 6.84 -14.41 6.35
N MET A 3 6.83 -13.12 5.99
CA MET A 3 5.64 -12.26 6.13
C MET A 3 4.39 -12.87 5.47
N GLU A 4 4.51 -13.42 4.26
CA GLU A 4 3.37 -13.98 3.52
C GLU A 4 2.83 -15.29 4.12
N LYS A 5 3.63 -15.97 4.94
CA LYS A 5 3.25 -17.20 5.66
C LYS A 5 2.68 -16.88 7.04
N GLN A 6 3.33 -15.99 7.78
CA GLN A 6 3.07 -15.75 9.20
C GLN A 6 2.25 -14.49 9.50
N PHE A 7 2.39 -13.41 8.73
CA PHE A 7 1.86 -12.11 9.15
C PHE A 7 0.33 -12.11 9.25
N LYS A 8 -0.17 -11.74 10.43
CA LYS A 8 -1.60 -11.55 10.69
C LYS A 8 -1.87 -10.17 11.25
N VAL A 9 -2.90 -9.54 10.70
CA VAL A 9 -3.46 -8.25 11.12
C VAL A 9 -4.83 -8.52 11.74
N PHE A 10 -5.01 -8.18 13.02
CA PHE A 10 -6.35 -8.05 13.56
C PHE A 10 -6.93 -6.72 13.10
N VAL A 11 -8.17 -6.72 12.60
CA VAL A 11 -8.88 -5.51 12.20
C VAL A 11 -10.03 -5.35 13.17
N TYR A 12 -10.03 -4.23 13.91
CA TYR A 12 -11.15 -3.85 14.77
C TYR A 12 -12.46 -3.78 13.96
N LYS A 13 -13.60 -3.99 14.62
CA LYS A 13 -14.94 -4.05 13.99
C LYS A 13 -15.82 -2.88 14.39
N GLU A 14 -15.19 -1.90 15.03
CA GLU A 14 -15.84 -0.77 15.67
C GLU A 14 -16.00 0.35 14.64
N GLY A 15 -17.13 1.06 14.74
CA GLY A 15 -17.46 2.19 13.90
C GLY A 15 -18.03 1.80 12.53
N ASP A 16 -18.92 2.63 12.00
CA ASP A 16 -19.64 2.37 10.76
C ASP A 16 -19.14 3.21 9.56
N PRO A 17 -19.42 2.77 8.33
CA PRO A 17 -19.34 3.62 7.15
C PRO A 17 -20.19 4.89 7.30
N PRO A 18 -19.77 6.05 6.75
CA PRO A 18 -18.69 6.17 5.77
C PRO A 18 -17.31 6.50 6.37
N VAL A 19 -17.17 6.57 7.70
CA VAL A 19 -15.91 7.01 8.36
C VAL A 19 -15.00 5.84 8.71
N PHE A 20 -15.58 4.70 9.05
CA PHE A 20 -14.89 3.45 9.40
C PHE A 20 -15.25 2.36 8.38
N HIS A 21 -14.33 1.42 8.12
CA HIS A 21 -14.50 0.34 7.14
C HIS A 21 -14.81 0.79 5.70
N ASP A 22 -14.64 2.08 5.40
CA ASP A 22 -14.91 2.72 4.11
C ASP A 22 -13.89 3.85 3.89
N GLY A 23 -13.51 4.11 2.64
CA GLY A 23 -12.55 5.14 2.26
C GLY A 23 -12.69 5.51 0.77
N PRO A 24 -12.03 6.58 0.30
CA PRO A 24 -12.00 6.88 -1.12
C PRO A 24 -11.18 5.82 -1.86
N CYS A 25 -11.81 5.04 -2.77
CA CYS A 25 -11.12 4.07 -3.63
C CYS A 25 -10.74 4.64 -5.01
N LYS A 26 -10.93 5.95 -5.22
CA LYS A 26 -10.66 6.68 -6.49
C LYS A 26 -10.07 8.07 -6.21
N SER A 27 -9.54 8.70 -7.26
CA SER A 27 -8.77 9.95 -7.20
C SER A 27 -7.50 9.81 -6.35
N ILE A 28 -6.84 10.92 -6.01
CA ILE A 28 -5.54 10.97 -5.32
C ILE A 28 -5.45 10.13 -4.03
N TYR A 29 -6.50 10.17 -3.21
CA TYR A 29 -6.55 9.42 -1.94
C TYR A 29 -6.93 7.95 -2.11
N SER A 30 -6.97 7.42 -3.35
CA SER A 30 -7.48 6.08 -3.65
C SER A 30 -6.87 4.95 -2.81
N MET A 31 -5.61 5.09 -2.39
CA MET A 31 -4.93 4.08 -1.57
C MET A 31 -5.50 3.93 -0.16
N GLU A 32 -6.19 4.97 0.36
CA GLU A 32 -6.83 4.90 1.68
C GLU A 32 -8.01 3.93 1.67
N GLY A 33 -8.99 4.15 0.78
CA GLY A 33 -10.13 3.25 0.64
C GLY A 33 -9.76 1.87 0.07
N ASN A 34 -8.84 1.81 -0.90
CA ASN A 34 -8.41 0.52 -1.43
C ASN A 34 -7.66 -0.32 -0.39
N PHE A 35 -6.86 0.28 0.51
CA PHE A 35 -6.24 -0.50 1.59
C PHE A 35 -7.28 -0.97 2.62
N ILE A 36 -8.19 -0.10 3.07
CA ILE A 36 -9.26 -0.47 4.01
C ILE A 36 -10.07 -1.66 3.46
N TYR A 37 -10.62 -1.50 2.25
CA TYR A 37 -11.41 -2.55 1.59
C TYR A 37 -10.64 -3.87 1.45
N GLN A 38 -9.39 -3.82 0.96
CA GLN A 38 -8.58 -5.02 0.83
C GLN A 38 -8.27 -5.66 2.18
N MET A 39 -7.98 -4.88 3.23
CA MET A 39 -7.68 -5.42 4.55
C MET A 39 -8.91 -6.09 5.20
N ASP A 40 -10.13 -5.61 4.92
CA ASP A 40 -11.36 -6.25 5.36
C ASP A 40 -11.64 -7.58 4.62
N VAL A 41 -11.51 -7.64 3.29
CA VAL A 41 -11.83 -8.86 2.52
C VAL A 41 -10.71 -9.91 2.44
N ASN A 42 -9.48 -9.58 2.85
CA ASN A 42 -8.31 -10.44 2.63
C ASN A 42 -8.18 -11.57 3.68
N THR A 43 -8.45 -12.81 3.25
CA THR A 43 -8.36 -14.02 4.07
C THR A 43 -6.94 -14.53 4.36
N LYS A 44 -5.90 -14.01 3.69
CA LYS A 44 -4.49 -14.41 3.90
C LYS A 44 -3.85 -13.69 5.08
N PHE A 45 -4.08 -12.38 5.18
CA PHE A 45 -3.44 -11.50 6.17
C PHE A 45 -4.39 -11.08 7.31
N ARG A 46 -5.71 -11.02 7.11
CA ARG A 46 -6.64 -10.74 8.23
C ARG A 46 -6.66 -11.92 9.20
N THR A 47 -6.82 -11.62 10.48
CA THR A 47 -7.26 -12.59 11.50
C THR A 47 -8.48 -12.06 12.25
N ASN A 48 -9.43 -12.94 12.57
CA ASN A 48 -10.49 -12.69 13.55
C ASN A 48 -10.07 -13.11 14.97
N ASP A 49 -8.97 -13.84 15.10
CA ASP A 49 -8.36 -14.26 16.35
C ASP A 49 -7.22 -13.27 16.69
N PRO A 50 -7.35 -12.48 17.77
CA PRO A 50 -6.37 -11.47 18.17
C PRO A 50 -5.09 -12.06 18.78
N GLU A 51 -5.11 -13.27 19.33
CA GLU A 51 -3.91 -13.91 19.89
C GLU A 51 -2.96 -14.42 18.79
N LYS A 52 -3.48 -14.58 17.56
CA LYS A 52 -2.67 -14.81 16.36
C LYS A 52 -2.16 -13.51 15.71
N ALA A 53 -2.57 -12.34 16.19
CA ALA A 53 -2.27 -11.06 15.54
C ALA A 53 -0.85 -10.56 15.87
N HIS A 54 -0.18 -10.05 14.83
CA HIS A 54 1.15 -9.44 14.95
C HIS A 54 1.07 -7.91 15.05
N VAL A 55 0.01 -7.32 14.50
CA VAL A 55 -0.36 -5.91 14.61
C VAL A 55 -1.88 -5.76 14.58
N PHE A 56 -2.37 -4.61 15.05
CA PHE A 56 -3.79 -4.28 15.14
C PHE A 56 -4.11 -3.06 14.26
N TYR A 57 -5.03 -3.18 13.31
CA TYR A 57 -5.41 -2.11 12.38
C TYR A 57 -6.60 -1.31 12.89
N LEU A 58 -6.50 0.03 12.83
CA LEU A 58 -7.58 0.99 13.05
C LEU A 58 -8.17 1.40 11.68
N PRO A 59 -9.32 0.82 11.25
CA PRO A 59 -9.86 0.97 9.89
C PRO A 59 -10.64 2.28 9.66
N PHE A 60 -10.15 3.41 10.16
CA PHE A 60 -10.76 4.73 9.96
C PHE A 60 -10.14 5.47 8.75
N SER A 61 -10.97 6.20 8.01
CA SER A 61 -10.53 7.02 6.87
C SER A 61 -10.50 8.51 7.24
N VAL A 62 -9.30 9.09 7.31
CA VAL A 62 -9.11 10.54 7.52
C VAL A 62 -9.73 11.34 6.37
N ALA A 63 -9.62 10.87 5.12
CA ALA A 63 -10.25 11.51 3.98
C ALA A 63 -11.79 11.51 4.05
N LYS A 64 -12.40 10.50 4.70
CA LYS A 64 -13.84 10.50 4.99
C LYS A 64 -14.20 11.40 6.16
N MET A 65 -13.35 11.49 7.20
CA MET A 65 -13.52 12.49 8.27
C MET A 65 -13.51 13.93 7.69
N VAL A 66 -12.58 14.25 6.78
CA VAL A 66 -12.55 15.56 6.09
C VAL A 66 -13.80 15.81 5.22
N LYS A 67 -14.42 14.74 4.69
CA LYS A 67 -15.64 14.85 3.88
C LYS A 67 -16.93 14.97 4.71
N PHE A 68 -17.03 14.27 5.84
CA PHE A 68 -18.31 14.04 6.55
C PHE A 68 -18.33 14.52 8.01
N VAL A 69 -17.17 14.74 8.64
CA VAL A 69 -17.03 15.13 10.05
C VAL A 69 -16.51 16.57 10.20
N TYR A 70 -15.62 17.00 9.31
CA TYR A 70 -15.13 18.39 9.29
C TYR A 70 -16.18 19.34 8.70
N LEU A 71 -16.57 20.34 9.49
CA LEU A 71 -17.39 21.45 9.01
C LEU A 71 -16.52 22.37 8.14
N ARG A 72 -16.85 22.47 6.86
CA ARG A 72 -16.13 23.34 5.92
C ARG A 72 -16.08 24.78 6.39
N ASP A 73 -14.98 25.45 6.06
CA ASP A 73 -14.68 26.86 6.34
C ASP A 73 -14.63 27.27 7.84
N SER A 74 -15.03 26.40 8.76
CA SER A 74 -14.95 26.60 10.22
C SER A 74 -13.52 26.78 10.75
N ARG A 75 -12.53 26.15 10.08
CA ARG A 75 -11.15 25.99 10.54
C ARG A 75 -11.00 25.20 11.86
N ASP A 76 -12.07 24.60 12.38
CA ASP A 76 -12.03 23.77 13.60
C ASP A 76 -11.64 22.33 13.26
N PHE A 77 -10.43 21.92 13.66
CA PHE A 77 -10.00 20.52 13.59
C PHE A 77 -10.62 19.63 14.70
N GLY A 78 -11.27 20.25 15.69
CA GLY A 78 -11.92 19.63 16.83
C GLY A 78 -12.81 18.42 16.52
N PRO A 79 -13.66 18.42 15.46
CA PRO A 79 -14.49 17.26 15.13
C PRO A 79 -13.66 16.02 14.79
N ILE A 80 -12.63 16.17 13.95
CA ILE A 80 -11.70 15.08 13.60
C ILE A 80 -10.92 14.62 14.83
N ARG A 81 -10.42 15.58 15.63
CA ARG A 81 -9.71 15.29 16.88
C ARG A 81 -10.56 14.46 17.84
N ARG A 82 -11.83 14.81 18.04
CA ARG A 82 -12.79 14.05 18.85
C ARG A 82 -12.99 12.65 18.27
N THR A 83 -13.37 12.52 16.99
CA THR A 83 -13.58 11.20 16.35
C THR A 83 -12.38 10.25 16.49
N VAL A 84 -11.15 10.73 16.37
CA VAL A 84 -9.95 9.89 16.59
C VAL A 84 -9.76 9.50 18.06
N ILE A 85 -9.99 10.42 19.00
CA ILE A 85 -9.92 10.15 20.44
C ILE A 85 -11.00 9.13 20.85
N ASP A 86 -12.25 9.39 20.47
CA ASP A 86 -13.41 8.58 20.82
C ASP A 86 -13.28 7.15 20.27
N TYR A 87 -12.77 7.00 19.04
CA TYR A 87 -12.48 5.68 18.46
C TYR A 87 -11.44 4.90 19.26
N VAL A 88 -10.33 5.55 19.62
CA VAL A 88 -9.27 4.93 20.43
C VAL A 88 -9.79 4.58 21.82
N ASN A 89 -10.62 5.42 22.43
CA ASN A 89 -11.25 5.14 23.73
C ASN A 89 -12.10 3.86 23.64
N VAL A 90 -13.06 3.78 22.70
CA VAL A 90 -13.92 2.60 22.49
C VAL A 90 -13.10 1.33 22.27
N VAL A 91 -12.05 1.39 21.44
CA VAL A 91 -11.13 0.27 21.21
C VAL A 91 -10.37 -0.13 22.48
N SER A 92 -9.94 0.84 23.30
CA SER A 92 -9.18 0.61 24.54
C SER A 92 -10.01 0.14 25.73
N GLU A 93 -11.30 0.48 25.76
CA GLU A 93 -12.24 0.03 26.80
C GLU A 93 -12.77 -1.37 26.47
N LYS A 94 -13.01 -1.66 25.19
CA LYS A 94 -13.55 -2.94 24.72
C LYS A 94 -12.51 -4.05 24.60
N TYR A 95 -11.22 -3.72 24.40
CA TYR A 95 -10.16 -4.71 24.17
C TYR A 95 -8.86 -4.41 24.94
N PRO A 96 -8.21 -5.43 25.55
CA PRO A 96 -6.98 -5.23 26.32
C PRO A 96 -5.77 -4.82 25.45
N TYR A 97 -5.82 -5.10 24.15
CA TYR A 97 -4.67 -5.01 23.25
C TYR A 97 -4.08 -3.61 23.11
N TRP A 98 -4.92 -2.56 23.08
CA TRP A 98 -4.44 -1.18 23.04
C TRP A 98 -3.67 -0.81 24.32
N ASN A 99 -4.21 -1.18 25.49
CA ASN A 99 -3.61 -0.86 26.78
C ASN A 99 -2.34 -1.67 27.06
N ARG A 100 -2.26 -2.91 26.55
CA ARG A 100 -1.08 -3.79 26.62
C ARG A 100 0.19 -3.14 26.06
N SER A 101 0.06 -2.38 24.97
CA SER A 101 1.18 -1.80 24.23
C SER A 101 1.22 -0.27 24.26
N LEU A 102 0.20 0.38 24.83
CA LEU A 102 -0.11 1.81 24.61
C LEU A 102 -0.11 2.14 23.11
N GLY A 103 -0.84 1.33 22.33
CA GLY A 103 -0.98 1.46 20.88
C GLY A 103 0.28 1.15 20.06
N ALA A 104 1.36 0.61 20.64
CA ALA A 104 2.64 0.46 19.93
C ALA A 104 2.64 -0.68 18.89
N ASP A 105 1.82 -1.72 19.06
CA ASP A 105 1.56 -2.78 18.06
C ASP A 105 0.35 -2.44 17.16
N HIS A 106 -0.19 -1.22 17.25
CA HIS A 106 -1.28 -0.74 16.41
C HIS A 106 -0.77 0.02 15.19
N PHE A 107 -1.59 0.04 14.14
CA PHE A 107 -1.35 0.92 13.00
C PHE A 107 -2.63 1.57 12.45
N MET A 108 -2.42 2.71 11.80
CA MET A 108 -3.42 3.43 11.01
C MET A 108 -2.87 3.70 9.60
N LEU A 109 -3.74 3.98 8.64
CA LEU A 109 -3.36 4.38 7.28
C LEU A 109 -4.16 5.62 6.84
N ALA A 110 -3.48 6.63 6.29
CA ALA A 110 -4.12 7.81 5.71
C ALA A 110 -3.30 8.37 4.54
N CYS A 111 -3.99 8.91 3.55
CA CYS A 111 -3.38 9.61 2.42
C CYS A 111 -3.83 11.07 2.26
N HIS A 112 -4.82 11.54 3.03
CA HIS A 112 -5.06 12.97 3.21
C HIS A 112 -3.86 13.63 3.92
N ASP A 113 -3.51 14.86 3.52
CA ASP A 113 -2.45 15.68 4.13
C ASP A 113 -2.56 15.81 5.66
N TRP A 114 -3.77 15.82 6.20
CA TRP A 114 -4.10 15.90 7.64
C TRP A 114 -3.85 14.60 8.43
N GLY A 115 -3.45 13.51 7.79
CA GLY A 115 -3.11 12.24 8.45
C GLY A 115 -2.17 12.36 9.67
N PRO A 116 -1.09 13.16 9.61
CA PRO A 116 -0.24 13.45 10.77
C PRO A 116 -0.99 14.10 11.94
N GLU A 117 -1.80 15.14 11.72
CA GLU A 117 -2.51 15.85 12.81
C GLU A 117 -3.69 15.03 13.37
N ALA A 118 -4.38 14.28 12.50
CA ALA A 118 -5.38 13.30 12.93
C ALA A 118 -4.71 12.27 13.86
N SER A 119 -3.58 11.68 13.46
CA SER A 119 -2.87 10.71 14.30
C SER A 119 -2.36 11.29 15.63
N PHE A 120 -1.96 12.57 15.66
CA PHE A 120 -1.50 13.25 16.87
C PHE A 120 -2.62 13.74 17.80
N SER A 121 -3.89 13.58 17.41
CA SER A 121 -5.04 13.86 18.27
C SER A 121 -5.11 12.94 19.49
N ASN A 122 -4.58 11.72 19.39
CA ASN A 122 -4.24 10.89 20.54
C ASN A 122 -2.70 10.79 20.66
N PRO A 123 -2.10 11.04 21.84
CA PRO A 123 -0.65 11.11 21.99
C PRO A 123 0.04 9.76 21.75
N TYR A 124 -0.63 8.64 22.05
CA TYR A 124 -0.09 7.30 21.84
C TYR A 124 -0.21 6.88 20.36
N LEU A 125 -1.32 7.22 19.69
CA LEU A 125 -1.47 7.02 18.25
C LEU A 125 -0.40 7.77 17.43
N GLY A 126 -0.11 9.03 17.80
CA GLY A 126 0.92 9.83 17.13
C GLY A 126 2.34 9.32 17.39
N LYS A 127 2.67 9.01 18.66
CA LYS A 127 4.04 8.72 19.11
C LYS A 127 4.43 7.24 19.08
N ASN A 128 3.51 6.33 19.39
CA ASN A 128 3.80 4.89 19.58
C ASN A 128 3.38 4.07 18.35
N SER A 129 2.15 4.25 17.86
CA SER A 129 1.60 3.44 16.76
C SER A 129 2.35 3.62 15.44
N ILE A 130 2.33 2.60 14.60
CA ILE A 130 2.84 2.65 13.23
C ILE A 130 1.85 3.46 12.38
N ARG A 131 2.32 4.45 11.60
CA ARG A 131 1.44 5.23 10.72
C ARG A 131 1.86 5.06 9.27
N ALA A 132 0.96 4.54 8.44
CA ALA A 132 1.16 4.50 7.00
C ALA A 132 0.59 5.79 6.38
N LEU A 133 1.46 6.64 5.86
CA LEU A 133 1.11 8.02 5.48
C LEU A 133 1.58 8.34 4.06
N CYS A 134 0.70 8.87 3.20
CA CYS A 134 1.13 9.46 1.93
C CYS A 134 1.94 10.75 2.17
N ASN A 135 1.46 11.62 3.08
CA ASN A 135 2.15 12.85 3.47
C ASN A 135 3.34 12.54 4.42
N ALA A 136 4.39 11.95 3.87
CA ALA A 136 5.58 11.49 4.59
C ALA A 136 6.63 12.61 4.76
N ASN A 137 6.25 13.74 5.36
CA ASN A 137 7.12 14.89 5.58
C ASN A 137 7.78 14.88 6.98
N THR A 138 9.10 14.82 7.08
CA THR A 138 9.81 14.82 8.37
C THR A 138 9.72 16.13 9.15
N SER A 139 9.38 17.26 8.52
CA SER A 139 9.04 18.49 9.26
C SER A 139 7.60 18.49 9.82
N GLU A 140 6.72 17.62 9.31
CA GLU A 140 5.32 17.49 9.77
C GLU A 140 5.14 16.22 10.62
N LYS A 141 6.08 16.02 11.56
CA LYS A 141 6.02 14.96 12.57
C LYS A 141 6.15 13.52 12.01
N PHE A 142 6.50 13.29 10.73
CA PHE A 142 6.77 11.94 10.19
C PHE A 142 8.13 11.40 10.67
N ASN A 143 8.17 10.17 11.18
CA ASN A 143 9.39 9.53 11.69
C ASN A 143 9.77 8.30 10.82
N PRO A 144 10.83 8.37 9.99
CA PRO A 144 11.24 7.26 9.11
C PRO A 144 11.85 6.04 9.83
N VAL A 145 11.85 6.00 11.16
CA VAL A 145 12.14 4.79 11.97
C VAL A 145 10.84 4.08 12.39
N LYS A 146 9.75 4.82 12.60
CA LYS A 146 8.45 4.30 13.11
C LYS A 146 7.38 4.16 12.02
N ASP A 147 7.27 5.16 11.15
CA ASP A 147 6.18 5.34 10.22
C ASP A 147 6.51 4.76 8.83
N VAL A 148 5.49 4.48 8.03
CA VAL A 148 5.61 3.94 6.67
C VAL A 148 5.24 5.02 5.66
N SER A 149 6.11 5.29 4.70
CA SER A 149 5.78 6.15 3.56
C SER A 149 5.12 5.31 2.48
N ILE A 150 3.89 5.67 2.11
CA ILE A 150 3.07 4.96 1.11
C ILE A 150 2.80 5.85 -0.10
N PRO A 151 2.57 5.30 -1.30
CA PRO A 151 2.38 6.11 -2.50
C PRO A 151 0.97 6.70 -2.55
N GLU A 152 0.90 7.99 -2.85
CA GLU A 152 -0.32 8.61 -3.35
C GLU A 152 -0.56 8.14 -4.79
N MET A 153 -1.80 7.79 -5.13
CA MET A 153 -2.13 7.19 -6.43
C MET A 153 -3.45 7.74 -6.96
N ASN A 154 -3.40 8.35 -8.14
CA ASN A 154 -4.54 8.92 -8.83
C ASN A 154 -5.31 7.84 -9.63
N LEU A 155 -6.01 6.94 -8.94
CA LEU A 155 -6.79 5.88 -9.58
C LEU A 155 -8.17 6.38 -10.02
N GLN A 156 -8.39 6.45 -11.33
CA GLN A 156 -9.69 6.85 -11.91
C GLN A 156 -10.65 5.66 -12.08
N THR A 157 -10.10 4.46 -12.28
CA THR A 157 -10.83 3.19 -12.37
C THR A 157 -10.15 2.11 -11.52
N ASP A 158 -10.80 0.95 -11.41
CA ASP A 158 -10.26 -0.29 -10.84
C ASP A 158 -9.10 -0.89 -11.66
N LYS A 159 -8.85 -0.39 -12.87
CA LYS A 159 -7.90 -0.94 -13.84
C LYS A 159 -6.76 0.03 -14.15
N LEU A 160 -5.56 -0.51 -14.29
CA LEU A 160 -4.34 0.22 -14.72
C LEU A 160 -4.20 0.30 -16.26
N THR A 161 -5.21 -0.18 -16.99
CA THR A 161 -5.25 -0.20 -18.47
C THR A 161 -5.02 1.20 -19.04
N GLY A 162 -4.06 1.33 -19.95
CA GLY A 162 -3.72 2.62 -20.57
C GLY A 162 -2.93 3.60 -19.69
N LEU A 163 -2.73 3.34 -18.39
CA LEU A 163 -1.84 4.13 -17.53
C LEU A 163 -0.37 3.69 -17.67
N ILE A 164 -0.15 2.37 -17.70
CA ILE A 164 1.19 1.76 -17.77
C ILE A 164 1.70 1.69 -19.21
N GLY A 165 2.95 2.10 -19.45
CA GLY A 165 3.59 1.95 -20.75
C GLY A 165 4.88 2.74 -20.91
N GLY A 166 5.02 3.36 -22.08
CA GLY A 166 6.09 4.27 -22.47
C GLY A 166 7.26 3.62 -23.25
N PRO A 167 7.88 4.36 -24.18
CA PRO A 167 8.95 3.85 -25.04
C PRO A 167 10.29 3.67 -24.32
N SER A 168 11.21 3.03 -25.03
CA SER A 168 12.64 2.87 -24.66
C SER A 168 13.33 4.22 -24.47
N ALA A 169 14.34 4.28 -23.58
CA ALA A 169 15.15 5.46 -23.29
C ALA A 169 15.65 6.26 -24.53
N SER A 170 15.93 5.60 -25.64
CA SER A 170 16.37 6.22 -26.91
C SER A 170 15.26 6.93 -27.71
N ARG A 171 13.99 6.64 -27.43
CA ARG A 171 12.81 7.16 -28.16
C ARG A 171 12.03 8.15 -27.30
N ARG A 172 12.75 8.98 -26.53
CA ARG A 172 12.22 9.99 -25.60
C ARG A 172 12.83 11.35 -25.95
N PRO A 173 12.20 12.15 -26.82
CA PRO A 173 12.78 13.41 -27.29
C PRO A 173 12.85 14.48 -26.19
N ILE A 174 11.83 14.58 -25.33
CA ILE A 174 11.74 15.64 -24.30
C ILE A 174 12.72 15.32 -23.16
N LEU A 175 13.51 16.30 -22.71
CA LEU A 175 14.42 16.14 -21.57
C LEU A 175 13.63 16.01 -20.27
N ALA A 176 12.81 17.00 -19.94
CA ALA A 176 12.00 17.01 -18.72
C ALA A 176 10.58 17.51 -18.98
N PHE A 177 9.61 16.97 -18.23
CA PHE A 177 8.21 17.39 -18.32
C PHE A 177 7.56 17.63 -16.96
N PHE A 178 6.70 18.66 -16.92
CA PHE A 178 5.72 18.90 -15.87
C PHE A 178 4.43 19.47 -16.48
N ALA A 179 3.28 19.02 -15.99
CA ALA A 179 2.03 19.75 -16.13
C ALA A 179 1.23 19.70 -14.83
N GLY A 180 0.80 20.86 -14.32
CA GLY A 180 -0.05 20.93 -13.13
C GLY A 180 -0.22 22.34 -12.57
N GLY A 181 -1.41 22.60 -12.01
CA GLY A 181 -1.77 23.90 -11.46
C GLY A 181 -0.90 24.34 -10.26
N VAL A 182 -0.86 25.67 -10.08
CA VAL A 182 -0.24 26.36 -8.93
C VAL A 182 -0.88 25.86 -7.63
N HIS A 183 -0.08 25.20 -6.80
CA HIS A 183 -0.49 24.59 -5.53
C HIS A 183 0.79 24.22 -4.76
N GLY A 184 0.87 24.58 -3.49
CA GLY A 184 2.12 24.51 -2.71
C GLY A 184 3.15 25.60 -3.08
N PRO A 185 4.19 25.79 -2.25
CA PRO A 185 5.18 26.86 -2.42
C PRO A 185 6.18 26.62 -3.57
N ILE A 186 6.35 25.38 -4.02
CA ILE A 186 7.41 25.00 -4.97
C ILE A 186 6.96 25.12 -6.44
N ARG A 187 5.67 24.92 -6.73
CA ARG A 187 5.14 25.03 -8.10
C ARG A 187 5.19 26.44 -8.68
N PRO A 188 4.96 27.54 -7.94
CA PRO A 188 5.22 28.90 -8.41
C PRO A 188 6.63 29.06 -8.98
N ILE A 189 7.65 28.67 -8.20
CA ILE A 189 9.07 28.79 -8.57
C ILE A 189 9.38 27.99 -9.85
N LEU A 190 8.84 26.76 -9.95
CA LEU A 190 9.04 25.92 -11.14
C LEU A 190 8.39 26.52 -12.40
N LEU A 191 7.16 27.02 -12.29
CA LEU A 191 6.44 27.65 -13.41
C LEU A 191 7.13 28.96 -13.81
N GLU A 192 7.48 29.82 -12.85
CA GLU A 192 8.21 31.07 -13.08
C GLU A 192 9.51 30.85 -13.86
N HIS A 193 10.28 29.80 -13.54
CA HIS A 193 11.57 29.55 -14.19
C HIS A 193 11.46 28.84 -15.55
N TRP A 194 10.44 28.01 -15.77
CA TRP A 194 10.43 27.09 -16.92
C TRP A 194 9.14 27.07 -17.77
N GLU A 195 8.02 27.67 -17.34
CA GLU A 195 6.79 27.66 -18.12
C GLU A 195 6.96 28.43 -19.44
N GLY A 196 6.92 27.70 -20.56
CA GLY A 196 7.15 28.25 -21.91
C GLY A 196 8.58 28.73 -22.20
N LYS A 197 9.57 28.43 -21.35
CA LYS A 197 10.92 29.03 -21.42
C LYS A 197 12.04 28.14 -22.00
N ASP A 198 11.78 26.87 -22.29
CA ASP A 198 12.77 25.96 -22.88
C ASP A 198 12.15 24.94 -23.84
N ASP A 199 12.93 24.46 -24.82
CA ASP A 199 12.46 23.49 -25.82
C ASP A 199 12.60 22.02 -25.43
N GLU A 200 13.42 21.71 -24.44
CA GLU A 200 13.61 20.35 -23.93
C GLU A 200 12.97 20.14 -22.55
N ILE A 201 12.81 21.21 -21.76
CA ILE A 201 12.09 21.22 -20.48
C ILE A 201 10.69 21.81 -20.68
N LYS A 202 9.70 20.94 -20.92
CA LYS A 202 8.31 21.32 -21.15
C LYS A 202 7.54 21.38 -19.83
N VAL A 203 7.41 22.59 -19.31
CA VAL A 203 6.69 22.90 -18.06
C VAL A 203 5.42 23.70 -18.38
N HIS A 204 4.29 23.30 -17.81
CA HIS A 204 2.97 23.91 -18.04
C HIS A 204 2.12 23.95 -16.75
N LYS A 205 1.35 25.02 -16.55
CA LYS A 205 0.29 25.10 -15.54
C LYS A 205 -0.92 24.25 -15.93
N TYR A 206 -1.31 24.33 -17.21
CA TYR A 206 -2.32 23.48 -17.84
C TYR A 206 -1.86 23.10 -19.25
N LEU A 207 -2.21 21.89 -19.71
CA LEU A 207 -1.89 21.46 -21.08
C LEU A 207 -2.83 22.12 -22.10
N PRO A 208 -2.33 22.53 -23.28
CA PRO A 208 -3.15 22.90 -24.42
C PRO A 208 -4.15 21.81 -24.82
N LYS A 209 -5.32 22.24 -25.32
CA LYS A 209 -6.39 21.34 -25.78
C LYS A 209 -5.87 20.36 -26.83
N GLY A 210 -6.12 19.06 -26.62
CA GLY A 210 -5.68 17.98 -27.51
C GLY A 210 -4.34 17.32 -27.12
N ILE A 211 -3.53 17.93 -26.25
CA ILE A 211 -2.27 17.31 -25.80
C ILE A 211 -2.55 16.29 -24.68
N ASN A 212 -2.13 15.05 -24.89
CA ASN A 212 -2.31 13.96 -23.92
C ASN A 212 -1.19 13.98 -22.86
N TYR A 213 -1.57 14.15 -21.59
CA TYR A 213 -0.68 14.18 -20.43
C TYR A 213 0.23 12.94 -20.31
N TYR A 214 -0.31 11.74 -20.54
CA TYR A 214 0.48 10.51 -20.45
C TYR A 214 1.44 10.36 -21.64
N GLU A 215 1.08 10.81 -22.85
CA GLU A 215 2.01 10.80 -23.98
C GLU A 215 3.18 11.80 -23.79
N MET A 216 2.95 12.93 -23.12
CA MET A 216 4.04 13.82 -22.70
C MET A 216 5.00 13.11 -21.71
N MET A 217 4.46 12.40 -20.70
CA MET A 217 5.27 11.60 -19.78
C MET A 217 6.01 10.43 -20.47
N ARG A 218 5.40 9.82 -21.49
CA ARG A 218 6.00 8.74 -22.29
C ARG A 218 7.12 9.27 -23.17
N SER A 219 6.96 10.46 -23.72
CA SER A 219 7.96 11.13 -24.57
C SER A 219 9.12 11.75 -23.79
N SER A 220 9.03 11.84 -22.46
CA SER A 220 10.00 12.51 -21.60
C SER A 220 11.01 11.57 -20.98
N LYS A 221 12.28 12.00 -20.90
CA LYS A 221 13.34 11.28 -20.18
C LYS A 221 13.11 11.37 -18.67
N TYR A 222 12.86 12.59 -18.19
CA TYR A 222 12.65 12.95 -16.79
C TYR A 222 11.24 13.54 -16.56
N CYS A 223 10.63 13.24 -15.42
CA CYS A 223 9.32 13.78 -15.04
C CYS A 223 9.43 14.48 -13.69
N LEU A 224 9.18 15.79 -13.68
CA LEU A 224 9.35 16.61 -12.49
C LEU A 224 8.22 16.36 -11.51
N CYS A 225 8.57 16.10 -10.26
CA CYS A 225 7.66 15.81 -9.16
C CYS A 225 7.84 16.87 -8.05
N PRO A 226 7.40 18.13 -8.29
CA PRO A 226 7.35 19.15 -7.25
C PRO A 226 6.24 18.84 -6.25
N SER A 227 6.56 18.88 -4.96
CA SER A 227 5.57 18.74 -3.89
C SER A 227 4.51 19.85 -3.92
N GLY A 228 3.35 19.56 -3.32
CA GLY A 228 2.25 20.50 -3.15
C GLY A 228 2.34 21.27 -1.84
N TYR A 229 1.19 21.50 -1.20
CA TYR A 229 1.17 21.81 0.23
C TYR A 229 1.57 20.58 1.04
N GLU A 230 1.09 19.41 0.64
CA GLU A 230 1.60 18.10 1.05
C GLU A 230 2.89 17.73 0.28
N VAL A 231 3.75 16.90 0.87
CA VAL A 231 4.95 16.40 0.16
C VAL A 231 4.65 15.25 -0.81
N ALA A 232 3.47 14.66 -0.71
CA ALA A 232 3.00 13.63 -1.61
C ALA A 232 2.77 14.17 -3.04
N SER A 233 2.78 13.27 -4.01
CA SER A 233 2.30 13.58 -5.36
C SER A 233 2.00 12.29 -6.13
N PRO A 234 0.87 12.20 -6.85
CA PRO A 234 0.53 10.99 -7.60
C PRO A 234 1.41 10.88 -8.86
N ARG A 235 1.98 12.02 -9.28
CA ARG A 235 2.93 12.19 -10.38
C ARG A 235 4.15 11.29 -10.28
N ILE A 236 4.54 10.92 -9.06
CA ILE A 236 5.64 9.97 -8.82
C ILE A 236 5.26 8.59 -9.37
N VAL A 237 4.05 8.10 -9.08
CA VAL A 237 3.55 6.82 -9.59
C VAL A 237 3.24 6.92 -11.09
N GLU A 238 2.64 8.02 -11.54
CA GLU A 238 2.38 8.27 -12.97
C GLU A 238 3.69 8.25 -13.80
N ALA A 239 4.79 8.81 -13.28
CA ALA A 239 6.12 8.74 -13.90
C ALA A 239 6.66 7.30 -13.97
N LEU A 240 6.57 6.53 -12.88
CA LEU A 240 6.99 5.12 -12.85
C LEU A 240 6.17 4.27 -13.83
N TYR A 241 4.85 4.42 -13.84
CA TYR A 241 3.93 3.80 -14.80
C TYR A 241 4.26 4.11 -16.24
N ASN A 242 4.72 5.32 -16.56
CA ASN A 242 5.07 5.75 -17.92
C ASN A 242 6.57 5.59 -18.26
N GLY A 243 7.36 5.00 -17.37
CA GLY A 243 8.77 4.67 -17.62
C GLY A 243 9.68 5.90 -17.70
N CYS A 244 9.24 7.00 -17.09
CA CYS A 244 9.90 8.28 -16.99
C CYS A 244 10.70 8.32 -15.68
N VAL A 245 11.90 8.89 -15.67
CA VAL A 245 12.71 8.96 -14.43
C VAL A 245 12.16 10.09 -13.55
N PRO A 246 11.64 9.82 -12.34
CA PRO A 246 11.10 10.86 -11.48
C PRO A 246 12.23 11.76 -10.94
N VAL A 247 12.00 13.07 -11.00
CA VAL A 247 12.86 14.11 -10.42
C VAL A 247 12.12 14.70 -9.23
N LEU A 248 12.51 14.32 -8.01
CA LEU A 248 11.84 14.75 -6.79
C LEU A 248 12.31 16.16 -6.41
N ILE A 249 11.38 17.10 -6.29
CA ILE A 249 11.65 18.50 -5.93
C ILE A 249 10.79 18.85 -4.71
N SER A 250 11.35 18.61 -3.53
CA SER A 250 10.58 18.60 -2.26
C SER A 250 11.51 18.82 -1.08
N LYS A 251 11.07 19.58 -0.08
CA LYS A 251 11.76 19.66 1.22
C LYS A 251 11.27 18.53 2.13
N SER A 252 12.17 17.90 2.88
CA SER A 252 11.87 16.95 3.97
C SER A 252 11.01 15.70 3.63
N TYR A 253 10.80 15.37 2.35
CA TYR A 253 10.04 14.20 1.94
C TYR A 253 10.82 12.88 2.09
N VAL A 254 10.14 11.85 2.60
CA VAL A 254 10.58 10.45 2.55
C VAL A 254 9.76 9.73 1.47
N PRO A 255 10.34 9.39 0.29
CA PRO A 255 9.59 8.74 -0.80
C PRO A 255 9.05 7.35 -0.41
N PRO A 256 8.01 6.83 -1.10
CA PRO A 256 7.32 5.62 -0.68
C PRO A 256 8.22 4.38 -0.64
N PHE A 257 8.02 3.53 0.36
CA PHE A 257 8.81 2.32 0.61
C PHE A 257 10.33 2.57 0.69
N SER A 258 10.79 3.74 1.12
CA SER A 258 12.24 4.09 1.22
C SER A 258 13.03 3.21 2.19
N ASP A 259 12.35 2.47 3.07
CA ASP A 259 12.86 1.38 3.91
C ASP A 259 13.28 0.14 3.10
N VAL A 260 12.71 -0.06 1.91
CA VAL A 260 12.97 -1.20 1.02
C VAL A 260 13.66 -0.77 -0.28
N LEU A 261 13.25 0.36 -0.87
CA LEU A 261 13.66 0.85 -2.19
C LEU A 261 14.76 1.91 -2.11
N ARG A 262 15.84 1.70 -2.86
CA ARG A 262 16.95 2.66 -3.04
C ARG A 262 16.59 3.69 -4.11
N TRP A 263 15.77 4.68 -3.76
CA TRP A 263 15.32 5.75 -4.66
C TRP A 263 16.46 6.41 -5.46
N LYS A 264 17.59 6.75 -4.82
CA LYS A 264 18.81 7.29 -5.47
C LYS A 264 19.40 6.40 -6.60
N SER A 265 18.91 5.18 -6.79
CA SER A 265 19.31 4.29 -7.89
C SER A 265 18.46 4.44 -9.15
N PHE A 266 17.24 5.02 -9.06
CA PHE A 266 16.26 5.13 -10.15
C PHE A 266 15.52 6.47 -10.24
N SER A 267 15.72 7.40 -9.29
CA SER A 267 15.22 8.78 -9.33
C SER A 267 16.37 9.80 -9.29
N VAL A 268 16.05 11.04 -9.65
CA VAL A 268 16.88 12.21 -9.34
C VAL A 268 16.24 12.95 -8.16
N VAL A 269 17.02 13.64 -7.35
CA VAL A 269 16.54 14.55 -6.30
C VAL A 269 17.21 15.90 -6.55
N VAL A 270 16.42 16.98 -6.55
CA VAL A 270 16.88 18.35 -6.79
C VAL A 270 16.35 19.23 -5.66
N SER A 271 17.16 20.16 -5.16
CA SER A 271 16.73 21.12 -4.14
C SER A 271 15.69 22.10 -4.74
N VAL A 272 15.03 22.90 -3.89
CA VAL A 272 14.13 23.96 -4.40
C VAL A 272 14.97 25.11 -4.96
N GLU A 273 16.14 25.30 -4.37
CA GLU A 273 17.16 26.29 -4.66
C GLU A 273 17.85 26.03 -6.01
N ASP A 274 17.95 24.77 -6.44
CA ASP A 274 18.50 24.32 -7.74
C ASP A 274 17.45 24.29 -8.87
N ILE A 275 16.19 24.69 -8.65
CA ILE A 275 15.17 24.77 -9.72
C ILE A 275 15.65 25.55 -10.96
N PRO A 276 16.34 26.71 -10.84
CA PRO A 276 16.88 27.43 -12.00
C PRO A 276 17.94 26.63 -12.80
N ARG A 277 18.51 25.57 -12.20
CA ARG A 277 19.61 24.76 -12.75
C ARG A 277 19.16 23.38 -13.23
N LEU A 278 17.85 23.11 -13.30
CA LEU A 278 17.30 21.81 -13.69
C LEU A 278 17.91 21.27 -15.01
N LYS A 279 18.07 22.11 -16.04
CA LYS A 279 18.68 21.68 -17.32
C LYS A 279 20.15 21.28 -17.17
N GLU A 280 20.94 22.07 -16.44
CA GLU A 280 22.35 21.77 -16.13
C GLU A 280 22.48 20.42 -15.40
N ILE A 281 21.66 20.21 -14.36
CA ILE A 281 21.69 19.01 -13.51
C ILE A 281 21.28 17.76 -14.29
N LEU A 282 20.20 17.84 -15.07
CA LEU A 282 19.70 16.69 -15.83
C LEU A 282 20.57 16.34 -17.05
N MET A 283 21.25 17.31 -17.66
CA MET A 283 22.20 17.09 -18.76
C MET A 283 23.56 16.55 -18.28
N LYS A 284 23.99 16.89 -17.05
CA LYS A 284 25.18 16.27 -16.42
C LYS A 284 25.04 14.75 -16.18
N ILE A 285 23.82 14.21 -16.23
CA ILE A 285 23.57 12.77 -16.09
C ILE A 285 23.81 12.07 -17.44
N SER A 286 24.96 11.41 -17.58
CA SER A 286 25.33 10.66 -18.80
C SER A 286 24.24 9.70 -19.29
N SER A 287 24.11 9.53 -20.61
CA SER A 287 23.14 8.63 -21.24
C SER A 287 23.19 7.19 -20.69
N ARG A 288 24.39 6.69 -20.35
CA ARG A 288 24.58 5.37 -19.71
C ARG A 288 23.94 5.30 -18.31
N GLN A 289 24.05 6.37 -17.52
CA GLN A 289 23.39 6.47 -16.22
C GLN A 289 21.88 6.64 -16.37
N TYR A 290 21.42 7.49 -17.29
CA TYR A 290 20.00 7.66 -17.58
C TYR A 290 19.32 6.33 -17.99
N ILE A 291 19.89 5.60 -18.96
CA ILE A 291 19.38 4.28 -19.39
C ILE A 291 19.34 3.30 -18.20
N ARG A 292 20.34 3.33 -17.31
CA ARG A 292 20.36 2.50 -16.10
C ARG A 292 19.24 2.86 -15.12
N MET A 293 18.95 4.15 -14.92
CA MET A 293 17.82 4.60 -14.09
C MET A 293 16.48 4.23 -14.72
N GLN A 294 16.31 4.44 -16.04
CA GLN A 294 15.07 4.10 -16.73
C GLN A 294 14.76 2.59 -16.66
N ARG A 295 15.75 1.72 -16.87
CA ARG A 295 15.61 0.26 -16.69
C ARG A 295 15.19 -0.12 -15.27
N ARG A 296 15.66 0.61 -14.26
CA ARG A 296 15.30 0.38 -12.85
C ARG A 296 13.91 0.90 -12.51
N VAL A 297 13.48 2.02 -13.09
CA VAL A 297 12.08 2.49 -13.04
C VAL A 297 11.12 1.39 -13.52
N LEU A 298 11.43 0.74 -14.64
CA LEU A 298 10.64 -0.38 -15.16
C LEU A 298 10.65 -1.62 -14.24
N GLN A 299 11.68 -1.80 -13.41
CA GLN A 299 11.78 -2.90 -12.44
C GLN A 299 11.01 -2.61 -11.14
N VAL A 300 11.05 -1.38 -10.63
CA VAL A 300 10.33 -1.01 -9.40
C VAL A 300 8.85 -0.78 -9.62
N ARG A 301 8.42 -0.46 -10.86
CA ARG A 301 7.02 -0.15 -11.24
C ARG A 301 5.98 -1.05 -10.56
N ARG A 302 6.18 -2.37 -10.57
CA ARG A 302 5.29 -3.38 -9.95
C ARG A 302 4.92 -3.09 -8.48
N HIS A 303 5.83 -2.47 -7.73
CA HIS A 303 5.65 -2.14 -6.30
C HIS A 303 4.68 -0.98 -6.07
N PHE A 304 4.26 -0.32 -7.15
CA PHE A 304 3.29 0.78 -7.17
C PHE A 304 2.04 0.42 -7.98
N GLU A 305 1.95 -0.80 -8.50
CA GLU A 305 0.76 -1.29 -9.20
C GLU A 305 -0.30 -1.71 -8.19
N PHE A 306 -1.53 -1.22 -8.33
CA PHE A 306 -2.69 -1.71 -7.59
C PHE A 306 -3.35 -2.90 -8.29
N HIS A 307 -3.78 -3.89 -7.50
CA HIS A 307 -4.50 -5.06 -7.99
C HIS A 307 -5.63 -5.47 -7.04
N SER A 308 -6.75 -5.90 -7.61
CA SER A 308 -7.81 -6.61 -6.91
C SER A 308 -8.13 -7.91 -7.68
N PRO A 309 -7.95 -9.11 -7.08
CA PRO A 309 -7.30 -9.35 -5.79
C PRO A 309 -5.80 -8.98 -5.80
N PRO A 310 -5.20 -8.66 -4.63
CA PRO A 310 -3.79 -8.28 -4.54
C PRO A 310 -2.82 -9.36 -5.03
N LYS A 311 -1.73 -8.95 -5.66
CA LYS A 311 -0.67 -9.81 -6.20
C LYS A 311 0.64 -9.63 -5.44
N ARG A 312 1.41 -10.71 -5.26
CA ARG A 312 2.73 -10.65 -4.62
C ARG A 312 3.61 -9.54 -5.25
N PHE A 313 4.23 -8.73 -4.39
CA PHE A 313 5.02 -7.54 -4.72
C PHE A 313 4.25 -6.31 -5.23
N ASP A 314 2.92 -6.32 -5.24
CA ASP A 314 2.11 -5.14 -5.55
C ASP A 314 2.10 -4.10 -4.42
N VAL A 315 1.44 -2.96 -4.64
CA VAL A 315 1.40 -1.86 -3.66
C VAL A 315 0.83 -2.29 -2.30
N PHE A 316 -0.17 -3.19 -2.27
CA PHE A 316 -0.76 -3.69 -1.03
C PHE A 316 0.21 -4.57 -0.24
N HIS A 317 0.90 -5.50 -0.93
CA HIS A 317 1.95 -6.32 -0.31
C HIS A 317 3.14 -5.48 0.16
N MET A 318 3.49 -4.40 -0.54
CA MET A 318 4.56 -3.48 -0.14
C MET A 318 4.18 -2.67 1.12
N ILE A 319 2.94 -2.19 1.23
CA ILE A 319 2.44 -1.53 2.44
C ILE A 319 2.49 -2.49 3.64
N LEU A 320 1.96 -3.71 3.49
CA LEU A 320 2.02 -4.73 4.55
C LEU A 320 3.46 -5.11 4.91
N HIS A 321 4.38 -5.15 3.94
CA HIS A 321 5.79 -5.45 4.17
C HIS A 321 6.50 -4.37 4.99
N SER A 322 6.31 -3.09 4.66
CA SER A 322 6.84 -2.00 5.48
C SER A 322 6.23 -1.99 6.90
N ILE A 323 4.92 -2.24 7.07
CA ILE A 323 4.30 -2.36 8.40
C ILE A 323 4.90 -3.55 9.18
N TRP A 324 5.08 -4.70 8.53
CA TRP A 324 5.75 -5.88 9.10
C TRP A 324 7.17 -5.55 9.58
N LEU A 325 7.93 -4.74 8.85
CA LEU A 325 9.26 -4.29 9.30
C LEU A 325 9.18 -3.34 10.49
N ARG A 326 8.22 -2.40 10.51
CA ARG A 326 8.05 -1.47 11.66
C ARG A 326 7.69 -2.18 12.96
N ARG A 327 6.99 -3.33 12.92
CA ARG A 327 6.71 -4.15 14.10
C ARG A 327 7.99 -4.52 14.89
N LEU A 328 9.15 -4.64 14.24
CA LEU A 328 10.42 -5.00 14.88
C LEU A 328 11.03 -3.85 15.69
N ASN A 329 10.59 -2.61 15.44
CA ASN A 329 11.01 -1.43 16.20
C ASN A 329 10.11 -1.19 17.43
N VAL A 330 9.05 -1.98 17.60
CA VAL A 330 8.11 -1.89 18.73
C VAL A 330 8.76 -2.51 19.97
N ARG A 331 9.26 -1.64 20.86
CA ARG A 331 9.64 -2.05 22.21
C ARG A 331 8.41 -2.08 23.10
N VAL A 332 7.78 -3.25 23.23
CA VAL A 332 6.80 -3.52 24.29
C VAL A 332 7.56 -3.51 25.62
N GLY A 333 7.69 -2.31 26.21
CA GLY A 333 8.29 -2.14 27.53
C GLY A 333 7.38 -2.73 28.59
N ASP A 334 7.96 -3.52 29.49
CA ASP A 334 7.25 -4.17 30.60
C ASP A 334 6.56 -3.12 31.50
N VAL A 335 5.25 -2.94 31.29
CA VAL A 335 4.44 -1.89 31.92
C VAL A 335 4.39 -2.05 33.44
N SER A 336 4.64 -3.27 33.95
CA SER A 336 4.66 -3.61 35.38
C SER A 336 5.66 -2.79 36.21
N LYS A 337 6.68 -2.18 35.58
CA LYS A 337 7.76 -1.44 36.26
C LYS A 337 7.67 0.09 36.15
N ARG A 338 6.60 0.65 35.57
CA ARG A 338 6.35 2.11 35.57
C ARG A 338 5.31 2.60 36.58
N SER A 339 4.67 1.70 37.31
CA SER A 339 3.68 1.99 38.35
C SER A 339 4.27 2.55 39.66
N PHE A 340 5.59 2.59 39.83
CA PHE A 340 6.23 2.99 41.10
C PHE A 340 6.38 4.52 41.30
N TRP A 341 5.91 5.35 40.37
CA TRP A 341 5.75 6.79 40.58
C TRP A 341 4.30 7.18 40.26
N GLY A 342 3.54 7.49 41.31
CA GLY A 342 2.09 7.63 41.23
C GLY A 342 1.61 8.87 40.49
N PHE A 343 1.24 8.71 39.23
CA PHE A 343 0.38 9.66 38.50
C PHE A 343 -0.89 8.93 38.02
N SER A 344 -1.95 9.01 38.81
CA SER A 344 -3.29 8.61 38.38
C SER A 344 -3.82 9.66 37.40
N TYR A 345 -3.75 9.35 36.09
CA TYR A 345 -4.09 10.29 35.04
C TYR A 345 -5.60 10.25 34.74
N THR A 346 -6.38 11.02 35.49
CA THR A 346 -7.82 11.16 35.27
C THR A 346 -8.09 11.93 33.96
N ASN A 347 -8.93 11.37 33.09
CA ASN A 347 -9.36 12.04 31.86
C ASN A 347 -10.20 13.29 32.21
N PRO A 348 -9.78 14.52 31.85
CA PRO A 348 -10.51 15.73 32.22
C PRO A 348 -11.87 15.89 31.53
N TYR A 349 -12.18 15.06 30.51
CA TYR A 349 -13.44 15.13 29.75
C TYR A 349 -14.53 14.16 30.23
N SER A 350 -14.32 13.36 31.29
CA SER A 350 -15.31 12.38 31.77
C SER A 350 -16.38 12.95 32.73
N LYS A 351 -16.34 14.25 33.05
CA LYS A 351 -17.13 14.89 34.12
C LYS A 351 -18.16 15.93 33.65
N THR A 352 -18.94 15.66 32.59
CA THR A 352 -20.06 16.55 32.19
C THR A 352 -21.31 15.86 31.60
N ILE A 353 -21.64 14.62 32.00
CA ILE A 353 -23.02 14.09 31.87
C ILE A 353 -23.39 13.32 33.14
N LYS A 354 -23.95 14.02 34.15
CA LYS A 354 -24.77 13.49 35.26
C LYS A 354 -25.18 14.60 36.24
N GLU A 355 -26.08 15.49 35.81
CA GLU A 355 -26.98 16.27 36.69
C GLU A 355 -27.96 17.07 35.81
N GLY A 356 -29.15 17.37 36.32
CA GLY A 356 -30.17 18.16 35.63
C GLY A 356 -31.02 17.41 34.61
N PHE A 357 -32.02 16.65 35.08
CA PHE A 357 -33.43 17.07 35.00
C PHE A 357 -34.34 16.05 35.69
N SER A 358 -34.66 16.32 36.95
CA SER A 358 -35.75 15.65 37.68
C SER A 358 -37.01 16.48 37.53
N ASN A 359 -38.11 15.87 37.10
CA ASN A 359 -39.48 16.34 37.35
C ASN A 359 -40.46 15.17 37.13
N GLU A 360 -41.10 14.74 38.22
CA GLU A 360 -42.34 13.95 38.18
C GLU A 360 -43.51 14.91 37.81
N ILE A 361 -44.80 14.57 37.67
CA ILE A 361 -45.66 13.65 38.43
C ILE A 361 -46.79 13.06 37.50
N PRO A 362 -47.82 12.32 37.96
CA PRO A 362 -47.98 10.89 37.65
C PRO A 362 -49.24 10.53 36.81
N ILE A 363 -49.49 9.23 36.60
CA ILE A 363 -50.81 8.60 36.83
C ILE A 363 -50.68 7.06 36.98
N LYS A 364 -51.70 6.44 37.62
CA LYS A 364 -51.70 5.12 38.27
C LYS A 364 -51.92 3.92 37.32
N ASN A 365 -51.41 2.75 37.75
CA ASN A 365 -52.01 1.39 37.89
C ASN A 365 -53.11 0.92 36.87
N ASN A 366 -53.27 -0.38 36.53
CA ASN A 366 -52.94 -1.58 37.30
C ASN A 366 -52.77 -2.87 36.45
N SER A 367 -52.39 -3.97 37.12
CA SER A 367 -52.17 -5.36 36.64
C SER A 367 -53.34 -6.08 35.95
N ILE A 368 -53.04 -7.14 35.17
CA ILE A 368 -53.56 -8.53 35.34
C ILE A 368 -52.74 -9.55 34.48
N SER A 369 -53.01 -10.86 34.61
CA SER A 369 -52.07 -11.99 34.43
C SER A 369 -52.37 -12.98 33.28
N SER A 370 -51.59 -14.08 33.24
CA SER A 370 -51.87 -15.42 32.63
C SER A 370 -51.86 -15.56 31.10
N SER A 371 -51.49 -16.70 30.49
CA SER A 371 -50.77 -17.92 30.95
C SER A 371 -50.40 -18.83 29.75
N SER A 372 -49.52 -19.84 29.96
CA SER A 372 -49.46 -21.17 29.26
C SER A 372 -49.30 -21.25 27.72
N SER A 373 -48.64 -22.24 27.10
CA SER A 373 -47.74 -23.34 27.53
C SER A 373 -47.19 -24.11 26.29
N SER A 374 -46.18 -24.99 26.47
CA SER A 374 -45.94 -26.26 25.71
C SER A 374 -45.72 -26.25 24.17
N SER A 375 -44.90 -27.11 23.53
CA SER A 375 -43.90 -28.13 23.98
C SER A 375 -43.14 -28.77 22.77
N SER A 376 -41.94 -29.34 23.01
CA SER A 376 -41.28 -30.59 22.45
C SER A 376 -41.64 -31.23 21.07
N SER A 377 -40.82 -32.06 20.39
CA SER A 377 -39.37 -32.42 20.32
C SER A 377 -39.13 -33.61 19.31
N SER A 378 -37.91 -34.18 19.23
CA SER A 378 -37.43 -35.38 18.45
C SER A 378 -37.18 -35.17 16.91
N SER A 379 -36.27 -35.83 16.14
CA SER A 379 -35.25 -36.92 16.24
C SER A 379 -35.68 -38.37 15.86
N SER A 380 -34.96 -39.19 15.03
CA SER A 380 -33.72 -39.01 14.22
C SER A 380 -33.51 -40.09 13.10
N SER A 381 -32.39 -40.86 13.09
CA SER A 381 -31.86 -41.90 12.14
C SER A 381 -31.47 -41.47 10.69
N VAL A 382 -30.46 -41.99 9.95
CA VAL A 382 -29.31 -42.95 10.08
C VAL A 382 -29.37 -44.29 9.29
N ALA A 383 -28.50 -44.42 8.27
CA ALA A 383 -27.86 -45.62 7.66
C ALA A 383 -26.69 -45.12 6.75
N GLN A 384 -25.50 -45.71 6.51
CA GLN A 384 -24.94 -47.09 6.42
C GLN A 384 -25.27 -47.88 5.12
N GLN A 385 -24.36 -48.64 4.47
CA GLN A 385 -22.87 -48.73 4.48
C GLN A 385 -22.33 -49.68 3.36
N GLN A 386 -21.15 -49.41 2.75
CA GLN A 386 -20.27 -50.35 1.98
C GLN A 386 -20.85 -51.07 0.71
N GLN A 387 -20.12 -51.87 -0.11
CA GLN A 387 -18.75 -51.87 -0.70
C GLN A 387 -18.57 -53.15 -1.57
N LEU A 388 -17.73 -53.14 -2.65
CA LEU A 388 -16.80 -54.22 -3.10
C LEU A 388 -16.32 -54.09 -4.57
N LEU A 389 -15.40 -54.98 -4.99
CA LEU A 389 -14.60 -54.98 -6.23
C LEU A 389 -14.81 -56.27 -7.07
N HIS A 390 -14.49 -56.26 -8.38
CA HIS A 390 -13.98 -57.45 -9.09
C HIS A 390 -13.14 -57.09 -10.34
N VAL A 391 -12.37 -58.04 -10.88
CA VAL A 391 -11.24 -57.81 -11.82
C VAL A 391 -11.09 -58.92 -12.90
N GLN A 392 -10.74 -58.53 -14.15
CA GLN A 392 -10.25 -59.34 -15.31
C GLN A 392 -11.26 -60.36 -15.93
N TYR A 393 -11.20 -60.76 -17.22
CA TYR A 393 -10.07 -61.39 -17.97
C TYR A 393 -10.21 -61.38 -19.53
N THR A 394 -9.13 -61.06 -20.28
CA THR A 394 -8.69 -61.61 -21.62
C THR A 394 -9.59 -61.56 -22.90
N LEU A 395 -9.16 -61.75 -24.18
CA LEU A 395 -7.85 -61.98 -24.87
C LEU A 395 -7.91 -61.60 -26.40
N ASN A 396 -6.78 -61.75 -27.12
CA ASN A 396 -6.57 -61.80 -28.60
C ASN A 396 -6.83 -60.54 -29.45
N ASP A 397 -6.32 -60.44 -30.70
CA ASP A 397 -4.94 -60.58 -31.23
C ASP A 397 -4.87 -59.85 -32.61
N ASP A 398 -3.67 -59.54 -33.12
CA ASP A 398 -3.25 -59.42 -34.54
C ASP A 398 -2.04 -58.48 -34.73
N ARG A 399 -1.08 -58.86 -35.60
CA ARG A 399 0.09 -58.02 -35.95
C ARG A 399 0.69 -58.23 -37.36
N PRO A 400 0.70 -57.16 -38.17
CA PRO A 400 1.85 -56.73 -38.99
C PRO A 400 2.73 -55.75 -38.18
N LEU A 401 4.00 -55.43 -38.52
CA LEU A 401 5.02 -56.15 -39.30
C LEU A 401 6.41 -55.64 -38.81
N LYS A 402 7.50 -56.43 -38.93
CA LYS A 402 8.80 -56.08 -38.33
C LYS A 402 9.72 -55.28 -39.26
N HIS A 403 9.86 -53.97 -39.02
CA HIS A 403 10.96 -53.17 -39.59
C HIS A 403 12.24 -53.28 -38.74
N ARG A 404 13.41 -53.54 -39.36
CA ARG A 404 14.72 -53.61 -38.69
C ARG A 404 15.18 -52.21 -38.23
N ARG A 405 14.85 -51.82 -36.99
CA ARG A 405 15.41 -50.62 -36.34
C ARG A 405 16.94 -50.76 -36.22
N ARG A 406 17.71 -50.05 -37.05
CA ARG A 406 19.13 -49.76 -36.80
C ARG A 406 19.24 -49.05 -35.44
N LYS A 407 19.93 -49.64 -34.46
CA LYS A 407 20.34 -48.94 -33.24
C LYS A 407 21.40 -47.91 -33.62
N TRP A 408 21.02 -46.63 -33.67
CA TRP A 408 21.98 -45.54 -33.69
C TRP A 408 22.66 -45.47 -32.32
N TYR A 409 23.89 -45.98 -32.25
CA TYR A 409 24.79 -45.69 -31.13
C TYR A 409 25.26 -44.25 -31.27
N TRP A 410 24.61 -43.37 -30.52
CA TRP A 410 25.04 -41.99 -30.36
C TRP A 410 26.34 -41.97 -29.54
N SER A 411 27.36 -41.30 -30.04
CA SER A 411 28.56 -41.02 -29.25
C SER A 411 28.21 -40.13 -28.05
N ASP A 412 29.04 -40.13 -27.01
CA ASP A 412 28.84 -39.21 -25.89
C ASP A 412 29.01 -37.73 -26.31
N LEU A 413 29.70 -37.47 -27.43
CA LEU A 413 29.72 -36.16 -28.09
C LEU A 413 28.34 -35.78 -28.63
N ASP A 414 27.66 -36.68 -29.35
CA ASP A 414 26.28 -36.46 -29.84
C ASP A 414 25.28 -36.26 -28.69
N ARG A 415 25.54 -36.89 -27.54
CA ARG A 415 24.69 -36.76 -26.33
C ARG A 415 24.94 -35.43 -25.64
N LEU A 416 26.21 -35.01 -25.51
CA LEU A 416 26.62 -33.71 -24.99
C LEU A 416 26.09 -32.57 -25.87
N GLU A 417 26.25 -32.65 -27.19
CA GLU A 417 25.84 -31.57 -28.10
C GLU A 417 24.32 -31.40 -28.15
N ARG A 418 23.52 -32.47 -28.07
CA ARG A 418 22.06 -32.32 -27.91
C ARG A 418 21.65 -31.89 -26.50
N GLY A 419 22.45 -32.17 -25.48
CA GLY A 419 22.34 -31.51 -24.18
C GLY A 419 22.53 -30.00 -24.30
N LEU A 420 23.59 -29.56 -24.99
CA LEU A 420 23.87 -28.16 -25.28
C LEU A 420 22.83 -27.50 -26.18
N GLN A 421 22.30 -28.19 -27.20
CA GLN A 421 21.20 -27.66 -28.03
C GLN A 421 19.91 -27.50 -27.21
N ARG A 422 19.56 -28.47 -26.35
CA ARG A 422 18.43 -28.34 -25.42
C ARG A 422 18.63 -27.20 -24.43
N ALA A 423 19.83 -27.04 -23.86
CA ALA A 423 20.15 -25.91 -22.99
C ALA A 423 20.07 -24.56 -23.73
N ARG A 424 20.64 -24.45 -24.93
CA ARG A 424 20.55 -23.25 -25.79
C ARG A 424 19.11 -22.93 -26.19
N ALA A 425 18.30 -23.95 -26.49
CA ALA A 425 16.87 -23.80 -26.76
C ALA A 425 16.12 -23.31 -25.51
N ALA A 426 16.29 -23.96 -24.36
CA ALA A 426 15.68 -23.56 -23.09
C ALA A 426 16.10 -22.15 -22.64
N ILE A 427 17.34 -21.72 -22.89
CA ILE A 427 17.80 -20.35 -22.66
C ILE A 427 17.09 -19.37 -23.60
N LYS A 428 17.00 -19.68 -24.90
CA LYS A 428 16.30 -18.85 -25.90
C LYS A 428 14.79 -18.77 -25.62
N GLU A 429 14.22 -19.85 -25.10
CA GLU A 429 12.83 -19.95 -24.66
C GLU A 429 12.61 -19.16 -23.36
N ALA A 430 13.53 -19.23 -22.39
CA ALA A 430 13.49 -18.40 -21.17
C ALA A 430 13.73 -16.91 -21.43
N MET A 431 14.34 -16.54 -22.56
CA MET A 431 14.49 -15.15 -23.01
C MET A 431 13.22 -14.59 -23.68
N ASN A 432 12.40 -15.46 -24.30
CA ASN A 432 11.18 -15.07 -25.03
C ASN A 432 9.88 -15.36 -24.25
N GLY A 433 9.92 -16.32 -23.34
CA GLY A 433 8.80 -16.72 -22.49
C GLY A 433 8.51 -15.69 -21.42
N SER A 434 7.25 -15.66 -20.96
CA SER A 434 6.86 -14.83 -19.83
C SER A 434 7.66 -15.23 -18.58
N ARG A 435 8.05 -14.24 -17.76
CA ARG A 435 8.65 -14.48 -16.45
C ARG A 435 7.75 -15.44 -15.66
N LEU A 436 8.20 -16.69 -15.51
CA LEU A 436 7.51 -17.68 -14.70
C LEU A 436 7.35 -17.16 -13.26
N LYS A 437 6.23 -17.52 -12.64
CA LYS A 437 5.97 -17.23 -11.22
C LYS A 437 6.84 -18.14 -10.35
N ASP A 438 8.12 -17.83 -10.28
CA ASP A 438 9.02 -18.37 -9.28
C ASP A 438 8.45 -18.02 -7.87
N PRO A 439 8.03 -19.02 -7.07
CA PRO A 439 7.43 -18.79 -5.76
C PRO A 439 8.46 -18.30 -4.73
N ASP A 440 9.75 -18.55 -4.96
CA ASP A 440 10.85 -18.18 -4.07
C ASP A 440 11.54 -16.89 -4.53
N TYR A 441 11.13 -16.33 -5.68
CA TYR A 441 11.73 -15.13 -6.30
C TYR A 441 12.07 -14.03 -5.30
N SER A 442 13.37 -13.79 -5.13
CA SER A 442 13.89 -12.56 -4.53
C SER A 442 13.93 -11.46 -5.59
N PRO A 443 13.38 -10.26 -5.29
CA PRO A 443 13.71 -9.04 -6.02
C PRO A 443 15.21 -8.71 -5.89
N ASP A 444 16.05 -9.19 -6.81
CA ASP A 444 17.49 -8.91 -6.79
C ASP A 444 17.88 -7.62 -7.53
N GLY A 445 19.03 -7.06 -7.15
CA GLY A 445 19.68 -5.91 -7.78
C GLY A 445 19.72 -4.64 -6.93
N LEU A 446 20.56 -3.70 -7.37
CA LEU A 446 20.92 -2.43 -6.70
C LEU A 446 19.77 -1.42 -6.47
N ILE A 447 18.51 -1.83 -6.68
CA ILE A 447 17.30 -1.03 -6.42
C ILE A 447 16.69 -1.28 -5.04
N TYR A 448 17.14 -2.32 -4.32
CA TYR A 448 16.70 -2.64 -2.96
C TYR A 448 17.82 -2.36 -1.95
N TRP A 449 17.47 -1.98 -0.71
CA TRP A 449 18.45 -1.86 0.38
C TRP A 449 18.98 -3.23 0.80
N ASN A 450 18.08 -4.19 0.98
CA ASN A 450 18.40 -5.60 1.13
C ASN A 450 17.29 -6.44 0.49
N ALA A 451 17.60 -7.05 -0.65
CA ALA A 451 16.71 -7.95 -1.39
C ALA A 451 16.15 -9.10 -0.53
N LYS A 452 16.99 -9.64 0.37
CA LYS A 452 16.65 -10.81 1.21
C LYS A 452 15.56 -10.54 2.25
N VAL A 453 15.20 -9.28 2.48
CA VAL A 453 14.06 -8.91 3.36
C VAL A 453 12.71 -9.33 2.75
N PHE A 454 12.69 -9.72 1.47
CA PHE A 454 11.54 -10.37 0.82
C PHE A 454 11.52 -11.91 0.92
N HIS A 455 12.51 -12.55 1.57
CA HIS A 455 12.42 -13.96 2.01
C HIS A 455 11.66 -14.10 3.33
#